data_AF-T0L0K7-F1
#
_entry.id   AF-T0L0K7-F1
#
_cell.length_a   1.000
_cell.length_b   1.000
_cell.length_c   1.000
_cell.angle_alpha   90.00
_cell.angle_beta   90.00
_cell.angle_gamma   90.00
#
_symmetry.space_group_name_H-M   'P 1'
#
loop_
_entity.id
_entity.type
_entity.pdbx_description
1 polymer ?
#
loop_
_entity_poly.entity_id
_entity_poly.type
_entity_poly.pdbx_seq_one_letter_code
_entity_poly.pdbx_strand_id
1 'polypeptide(L)'
;MASNSQLKDGFKRAAENFKDSIPADLAKRFAKQTNNLASLRDEIKAIQDDHGKKGSLRNLPRLQKFVEAMNQLGQVIEVFVNANDLVCFIWIAKAHLDNFDKLLDVYAQIGDVIPGLLFYQDMFIQHEPLRDVLQDYYSDILKFHEAAIKVFARSKWKDIFHATWKTFNTQFDPIMKSLVRRGELLESVKLSASLDQIHIIRRQISDVYEEQLRTADNKTREKHLSRMALIKEKLRAPEYFLDQEIAAQRRDGDDSGQWIFEEPEYLSWSDTNTLKNSVLYINGIPGAGKTTLVSLIISRLLEVHTPNHSPPVSVSYFYFKHGDDERNSHESFLRAILTQLINQNTMSSQEFFEDFAKQNEVTIRSRESLETLTERALEEYRVSYLILDGLDECEREQARRTVEWLLALLGLDKYIGKTSLRIIFSGQRDGLLEDVLSEFPNIRLESSKHNADIERYCLQYASKRQKRFRLNKDLEVHIASLVTKGAQGMFLYARVVLDYLFRQVSLKELKNALRPDIFPSKLETAYQRIATSVLEGGYESETVAARKVLSLVVAAKRDLRWREIQAFFCIDTKEGTIDPDNRLLAGAKELCGSLVDLHHVNGRMSEPESVVRIVHYTAQR
;
A
#
# COMPACT_ATOMS: atom_id res chain seq x y z
N MET A 1 11.05 -13.75 44.98
CA MET A 1 11.97 -13.32 43.89
C MET A 1 11.38 -13.55 42.50
N ALA A 2 10.61 -14.61 42.23
CA ALA A 2 9.96 -14.84 40.92
C ALA A 2 8.83 -13.83 40.57
N SER A 3 8.11 -13.28 41.56
CA SER A 3 7.01 -12.32 41.32
C SER A 3 7.48 -10.95 40.79
N ASN A 4 8.64 -10.45 41.24
CA ASN A 4 9.16 -9.15 40.81
C ASN A 4 9.71 -9.14 39.36
N SER A 5 10.04 -10.29 38.76
CA SER A 5 10.50 -10.33 37.36
C SER A 5 9.32 -10.32 36.37
N GLN A 6 8.27 -11.11 36.61
CA GLN A 6 7.05 -11.09 35.79
C GLN A 6 6.32 -9.73 35.82
N LEU A 7 6.39 -9.01 36.95
CA LEU A 7 5.83 -7.66 37.11
C LEU A 7 6.59 -6.58 36.33
N LYS A 8 7.94 -6.63 36.34
CA LYS A 8 8.75 -5.76 35.45
C LYS A 8 8.41 -6.01 33.99
N ASP A 9 8.11 -7.24 33.61
CA ASP A 9 7.73 -7.58 32.24
C ASP A 9 6.37 -6.98 31.83
N GLY A 10 5.43 -6.82 32.76
CA GLY A 10 4.08 -6.30 32.47
C GLY A 10 4.04 -4.82 32.09
N PHE A 11 4.56 -3.94 32.95
CA PHE A 11 4.67 -2.51 32.66
C PHE A 11 5.57 -2.23 31.46
N LYS A 12 6.70 -2.95 31.37
CA LYS A 12 7.65 -2.81 30.26
C LYS A 12 7.02 -3.22 28.93
N ARG A 13 6.27 -4.32 28.89
CA ARG A 13 5.53 -4.77 27.70
C ARG A 13 4.47 -3.75 27.27
N ALA A 14 3.71 -3.17 28.21
CA ALA A 14 2.74 -2.13 27.88
C ALA A 14 3.41 -0.91 27.24
N ALA A 15 4.55 -0.47 27.76
CA ALA A 15 5.31 0.64 27.21
C ALA A 15 6.00 0.31 25.87
N GLU A 16 6.53 -0.90 25.70
CA GLU A 16 7.10 -1.37 24.43
C GLU A 16 6.02 -1.43 23.35
N ASN A 17 4.87 -2.04 23.65
CA ASN A 17 3.71 -2.06 22.75
C ASN A 17 3.28 -0.64 22.35
N PHE A 18 3.22 0.28 23.31
CA PHE A 18 2.89 1.67 23.04
C PHE A 18 3.95 2.34 22.15
N LYS A 19 5.24 2.13 22.43
CA LYS A 19 6.34 2.69 21.65
C LYS A 19 6.35 2.18 20.21
N ASP A 20 6.01 0.92 20.00
CA ASP A 20 5.90 0.31 18.67
C ASP A 20 4.65 0.78 17.92
N SER A 21 3.61 1.23 18.64
CA SER A 21 2.37 1.75 18.05
C SER A 21 2.47 3.19 17.50
N ILE A 22 3.54 3.93 17.85
CA ILE A 22 3.72 5.34 17.46
C ILE A 22 4.88 5.55 16.46
N PRO A 23 4.86 6.63 15.66
CA PRO A 23 5.95 6.94 14.73
C PRO A 23 7.33 6.98 15.38
N ALA A 24 8.35 6.42 14.72
CA ALA A 24 9.69 6.28 15.29
C ALA A 24 10.38 7.63 15.59
N ASP A 25 10.07 8.69 14.83
CA ASP A 25 10.55 10.05 15.07
C ASP A 25 9.92 10.64 16.36
N LEU A 26 8.63 10.39 16.56
CA LEU A 26 7.90 10.80 17.75
C LEU A 26 8.43 10.06 18.99
N ALA A 27 8.63 8.74 18.88
CA ALA A 27 9.26 7.93 19.93
C ALA A 27 10.68 8.41 20.29
N LYS A 28 11.49 8.79 19.29
CA LYS A 28 12.84 9.35 19.51
C LYS A 28 12.82 10.74 20.15
N ARG A 29 11.84 11.58 19.82
CA ARG A 29 11.64 12.89 20.49
C ARG A 29 11.31 12.70 21.97
N PHE A 30 10.46 11.72 22.29
CA PHE A 30 10.09 11.40 23.67
C PHE A 30 11.27 10.88 24.50
N ALA A 31 12.17 10.11 23.91
CA ALA A 31 13.37 9.62 24.58
C ALA A 31 14.43 10.71 24.85
N LYS A 32 14.35 11.87 24.18
CA LYS A 32 15.34 12.97 24.28
C LYS A 32 14.88 14.14 25.15
N GLN A 33 13.58 14.32 25.40
CA GLN A 33 13.08 15.38 26.28
C GLN A 33 13.10 14.92 27.74
N THR A 34 13.57 15.77 28.65
CA THR A 34 13.53 15.56 30.10
C THR A 34 12.07 15.55 30.60
N ASN A 35 11.41 14.40 30.54
CA ASN A 35 9.99 14.25 30.89
C ASN A 35 9.80 14.11 32.41
N ASN A 36 10.08 15.18 33.14
CA ASN A 36 9.74 15.27 34.57
C ASN A 36 8.55 16.23 34.78
N LEU A 37 7.91 16.12 35.94
CA LEU A 37 6.76 16.94 36.33
C LEU A 37 7.02 18.44 36.19
N ALA A 38 8.25 18.88 36.49
CA ALA A 38 8.65 20.29 36.40
C ALA A 38 8.62 20.79 34.95
N SER A 39 9.21 20.05 34.01
CA SER A 39 9.21 20.40 32.59
C SER A 39 7.80 20.47 32.00
N LEU A 40 6.86 19.63 32.46
CA LEU A 40 5.47 19.71 32.01
C LEU A 40 4.77 20.95 32.55
N ARG A 41 4.97 21.28 33.84
CA ARG A 41 4.38 22.49 34.43
C ARG A 41 4.90 23.75 33.74
N ASP A 42 6.18 23.78 33.41
CA ASP A 42 6.80 24.88 32.65
C ASP A 42 6.20 24.99 31.24
N GLU A 43 5.94 23.87 30.57
CA GLU A 43 5.29 23.86 29.26
C GLU A 43 3.83 24.29 29.31
N ILE A 44 3.03 23.76 30.24
CA ILE A 44 1.63 24.18 30.46
C ILE A 44 1.58 25.69 30.66
N LYS A 45 2.54 26.24 31.42
CA LYS A 45 2.68 27.68 31.64
C LYS A 45 3.08 28.41 30.35
N ALA A 46 4.04 27.90 29.58
CA ALA A 46 4.45 28.49 28.30
C ALA A 46 3.29 28.54 27.28
N ILE A 47 2.49 27.47 27.19
CA ILE A 47 1.29 27.41 26.35
C ILE A 47 0.25 28.42 26.82
N GLN A 48 0.05 28.54 28.14
CA GLN A 48 -0.87 29.51 28.71
C GLN A 48 -0.45 30.96 28.41
N ASP A 49 0.86 31.24 28.49
CA ASP A 49 1.43 32.55 28.18
C ASP A 49 1.30 32.88 26.68
N ASP A 50 1.55 31.92 25.78
CA ASP A 50 1.39 32.09 24.34
C ASP A 50 -0.08 32.31 23.94
N HIS A 51 -1.00 31.51 24.50
CA HIS A 51 -2.44 31.67 24.29
C HIS A 51 -2.97 32.98 24.87
N GLY A 52 -2.44 33.41 26.03
CA GLY A 52 -2.77 34.69 26.66
C GLY A 52 -2.40 35.87 25.76
N LYS A 53 -1.22 35.85 25.13
CA LYS A 53 -0.80 36.85 24.13
C LYS A 53 -1.71 36.89 22.90
N LYS A 54 -2.33 35.75 22.55
CA LYS A 54 -3.24 35.59 21.40
C LYS A 54 -4.72 35.75 21.75
N GLY A 55 -5.07 36.11 23.00
CA GLY A 55 -6.46 36.26 23.44
C GLY A 55 -7.28 34.96 23.44
N SER A 56 -6.62 33.80 23.61
CA SER A 56 -7.19 32.46 23.40
C SER A 56 -6.95 31.51 24.58
N LEU A 57 -7.03 32.01 25.82
CA LEU A 57 -6.85 31.23 27.04
C LEU A 57 -7.79 30.01 27.10
N ARG A 58 -7.28 28.85 27.56
CA ARG A 58 -7.96 27.52 27.48
C ARG A 58 -8.24 26.85 28.84
N ASN A 59 -8.37 27.61 29.93
CA ASN A 59 -8.58 27.09 31.30
C ASN A 59 -7.71 25.84 31.64
N LEU A 60 -6.40 25.90 31.42
CA LEU A 60 -5.50 24.78 31.71
C LEU A 60 -5.47 24.33 33.19
N PRO A 61 -5.89 25.14 34.20
CA PRO A 61 -6.07 24.63 35.57
C PRO A 61 -6.99 23.40 35.67
N ARG A 62 -7.91 23.17 34.72
CA ARG A 62 -8.73 21.94 34.69
C ARG A 62 -7.92 20.65 34.57
N LEU A 63 -6.68 20.71 34.10
CA LEU A 63 -5.78 19.56 34.00
C LEU A 63 -5.11 19.20 35.33
N GLN A 64 -5.28 20.00 36.39
CA GLN A 64 -4.54 19.81 37.64
C GLN A 64 -4.73 18.40 38.23
N LYS A 65 -5.96 17.89 38.24
CA LYS A 65 -6.25 16.54 38.73
C LYS A 65 -5.60 15.45 37.88
N PHE A 66 -5.59 15.61 36.56
CA PHE A 66 -4.90 14.70 35.66
C PHE A 66 -3.39 14.70 35.92
N VAL A 67 -2.78 15.88 35.99
CA VAL A 67 -1.34 16.02 36.27
C VAL A 67 -0.97 15.38 37.61
N GLU A 68 -1.81 15.58 38.63
CA GLU A 68 -1.63 14.97 39.95
C GLU A 68 -1.75 13.44 39.89
N ALA A 69 -2.81 12.91 39.27
CA ALA A 69 -3.02 11.47 39.11
C ALA A 69 -1.85 10.80 38.39
N MET A 70 -1.34 11.43 37.33
CA MET A 70 -0.20 10.95 36.56
C MET A 70 1.12 10.99 37.35
N ASN A 71 1.32 12.02 38.17
CA ASN A 71 2.46 12.12 39.08
C ASN A 71 2.43 10.99 40.12
N GLN A 72 1.27 10.75 40.73
CA GLN A 72 1.10 9.67 41.70
C GLN A 72 1.30 8.29 41.06
N LEU A 73 0.77 8.09 39.85
CA LEU A 73 1.00 6.86 39.08
C LEU A 73 2.49 6.61 38.84
N GLY A 74 3.24 7.65 38.43
CA GLY A 74 4.69 7.56 38.26
C GLY A 74 5.41 7.14 39.54
N GLN A 75 5.11 7.81 40.66
CA GLN A 75 5.72 7.49 41.96
C GLN A 75 5.45 6.05 42.42
N VAL A 76 4.22 5.56 42.23
CA VAL A 76 3.87 4.18 42.62
C VAL A 76 4.55 3.16 41.70
N ILE A 77 4.65 3.42 40.39
CA ILE A 77 5.31 2.53 39.43
C ILE A 77 6.83 2.45 39.68
N GLU A 78 7.48 3.56 40.04
CA GLU A 78 8.92 3.63 40.33
C GLU A 78 9.35 2.65 41.43
N VAL A 79 8.46 2.35 42.39
CA VAL A 79 8.71 1.34 43.45
C VAL A 79 8.94 -0.06 42.87
N PHE A 80 8.30 -0.37 41.74
CA PHE A 80 8.33 -1.71 41.13
C PHE A 80 9.29 -1.79 39.92
N VAL A 81 9.52 -0.67 39.23
CA VAL A 81 10.30 -0.61 37.99
C VAL A 81 11.29 0.55 38.03
N ASN A 82 12.56 0.27 37.76
CA ASN A 82 13.65 1.25 37.89
C ASN A 82 13.78 2.19 36.66
N ALA A 83 12.67 2.69 36.11
CA ALA A 83 12.66 3.24 34.76
C ALA A 83 12.06 4.66 34.68
N ASN A 84 12.97 5.65 34.58
CA ASN A 84 12.68 6.99 34.07
C ASN A 84 11.96 6.95 32.70
N ASP A 85 12.13 5.88 31.92
CA ASP A 85 11.54 5.74 30.58
C ASP A 85 10.03 5.43 30.56
N LEU A 86 9.45 4.86 31.63
CA LEU A 86 8.03 4.46 31.66
C LEU A 86 7.09 5.63 31.98
N VAL A 87 7.58 6.60 32.75
CA VAL A 87 6.83 7.79 33.16
C VAL A 87 6.76 8.83 32.03
N CYS A 88 7.71 8.79 31.08
CA CYS A 88 7.77 9.67 29.90
C CYS A 88 6.49 9.67 29.04
N PHE A 89 5.84 8.51 28.90
CA PHE A 89 4.70 8.33 27.99
C PHE A 89 3.36 8.80 28.55
N ILE A 90 3.31 9.06 29.85
CA ILE A 90 2.14 9.64 30.52
C ILE A 90 1.94 11.12 30.10
N TRP A 91 3.03 11.77 29.65
CA TRP A 91 3.06 13.22 29.43
C TRP A 91 2.88 13.62 27.95
N ILE A 92 2.41 12.70 27.11
CA ILE A 92 2.24 12.86 25.66
C ILE A 92 1.21 13.93 25.28
N ALA A 93 0.37 14.37 26.23
CA ALA A 93 -0.50 15.53 26.06
C ALA A 93 0.24 16.74 25.44
N LYS A 94 1.54 16.90 25.76
CA LYS A 94 2.44 17.96 25.28
C LYS A 94 2.33 18.28 23.78
N ALA A 95 2.16 17.29 22.91
CA ALA A 95 2.10 17.51 21.46
C ALA A 95 0.75 18.07 20.96
N HIS A 96 -0.28 18.09 21.81
CA HIS A 96 -1.66 18.38 21.44
C HIS A 96 -2.33 19.48 22.29
N LEU A 97 -1.67 19.94 23.36
CA LEU A 97 -2.18 20.94 24.31
C LEU A 97 -2.54 22.28 23.65
N ASP A 98 -1.85 22.67 22.58
CA ASP A 98 -2.05 23.97 21.90
C ASP A 98 -3.40 24.10 21.18
N ASN A 99 -4.16 23.01 21.01
CA ASN A 99 -5.13 23.01 19.92
C ASN A 99 -6.57 22.65 20.25
N PHE A 100 -6.93 22.16 21.45
CA PHE A 100 -8.30 21.63 21.58
C PHE A 100 -8.94 21.56 22.98
N ASP A 101 -9.98 22.36 23.22
CA ASP A 101 -10.72 22.38 24.50
C ASP A 101 -11.36 21.05 24.89
N LYS A 102 -11.96 20.29 23.94
CA LYS A 102 -12.64 19.04 24.36
C LYS A 102 -11.66 17.89 24.63
N LEU A 103 -10.47 17.88 24.01
CA LEU A 103 -9.43 16.91 24.40
C LEU A 103 -8.90 17.23 25.79
N LEU A 104 -8.75 18.52 26.13
CA LEU A 104 -8.43 18.95 27.48
C LEU A 104 -9.53 18.57 28.48
N ASP A 105 -10.82 18.65 28.10
CA ASP A 105 -11.93 18.13 28.92
C ASP A 105 -11.83 16.61 29.13
N VAL A 106 -11.42 15.88 28.10
CA VAL A 106 -11.21 14.42 28.19
C VAL A 106 -10.04 14.09 29.11
N TYR A 107 -8.93 14.82 29.04
CA TYR A 107 -7.84 14.70 30.01
C TYR A 107 -8.31 14.99 31.44
N ALA A 108 -9.10 16.05 31.63
CA ALA A 108 -9.68 16.37 32.93
C ALA A 108 -10.58 15.25 33.45
N GLN A 109 -11.44 14.67 32.59
CA GLN A 109 -12.27 13.51 32.94
C GLN A 109 -11.44 12.30 33.37
N ILE A 110 -10.32 12.00 32.70
CA ILE A 110 -9.40 10.94 33.15
C ILE A 110 -8.87 11.25 34.55
N GLY A 111 -8.46 12.51 34.79
CA GLY A 111 -8.01 12.95 36.10
C GLY A 111 -9.08 12.87 37.20
N ASP A 112 -10.36 13.01 36.85
CA ASP A 112 -11.48 12.90 37.79
C ASP A 112 -11.80 11.46 38.19
N VAL A 113 -11.53 10.47 37.33
CA VAL A 113 -11.87 9.06 37.56
C VAL A 113 -10.73 8.23 38.16
N ILE A 114 -9.50 8.74 38.15
CA ILE A 114 -8.35 8.06 38.76
C ILE A 114 -8.30 8.43 40.25
N PRO A 115 -8.38 7.46 41.17
CA PRO A 115 -8.31 7.73 42.60
C PRO A 115 -6.89 8.15 43.01
N GLY A 116 -6.74 8.65 44.24
CA GLY A 116 -5.43 9.00 44.80
C GLY A 116 -4.54 7.77 45.01
N LEU A 117 -3.79 7.35 43.98
CA LEU A 117 -3.04 6.10 43.95
C LEU A 117 -1.99 5.96 45.05
N LEU A 118 -1.44 7.08 45.55
CA LEU A 118 -0.49 7.05 46.67
C LEU A 118 -1.09 6.48 47.95
N PHE A 119 -2.38 6.66 48.18
CA PHE A 119 -3.08 6.08 49.34
C PHE A 119 -3.00 4.54 49.35
N TYR A 120 -2.84 3.93 48.18
CA TYR A 120 -2.83 2.49 48.00
C TYR A 120 -1.41 1.91 47.86
N GLN A 121 -0.36 2.74 47.98
CA GLN A 121 1.04 2.34 47.72
C GLN A 121 1.47 1.10 48.51
N ASP A 122 1.24 1.09 49.82
CA ASP A 122 1.60 -0.06 50.67
C ASP A 122 0.83 -1.32 50.28
N MET A 123 -0.43 -1.19 49.90
CA MET A 123 -1.27 -2.32 49.48
C MET A 123 -0.82 -2.88 48.13
N PHE A 124 -0.37 -2.04 47.20
CA PHE A 124 0.27 -2.51 45.97
C PHE A 124 1.55 -3.29 46.29
N ILE A 125 2.34 -2.87 47.28
CA ILE A 125 3.54 -3.61 47.68
C ILE A 125 3.18 -4.99 48.26
N GLN A 126 2.11 -5.05 49.06
CA GLN A 126 1.71 -6.24 49.81
C GLN A 126 0.89 -7.26 49.00
N HIS A 127 0.12 -6.83 48.00
CA HIS A 127 -0.84 -7.68 47.30
C HIS A 127 -0.65 -7.69 45.78
N GLU A 128 -0.33 -8.87 45.22
CA GLU A 128 -0.19 -9.08 43.77
C GLU A 128 -1.42 -8.71 42.93
N PRO A 129 -2.67 -9.07 43.31
CA PRO A 129 -3.83 -8.74 42.48
C PRO A 129 -4.11 -7.23 42.37
N LEU A 130 -3.67 -6.44 43.35
CA LEU A 130 -3.77 -4.98 43.27
C LEU A 130 -2.69 -4.38 42.36
N ARG A 131 -1.51 -5.00 42.27
CA ARG A 131 -0.48 -4.59 41.29
C ARG A 131 -0.92 -4.86 39.86
N ASP A 132 -1.62 -5.96 39.62
CA ASP A 132 -2.24 -6.26 38.34
C ASP A 132 -3.22 -5.15 37.90
N VAL A 133 -4.01 -4.63 38.85
CA VAL A 133 -4.93 -3.50 38.60
C VAL A 133 -4.15 -2.23 38.26
N LEU A 134 -3.04 -1.96 38.96
CA LEU A 134 -2.15 -0.84 38.66
C LEU A 134 -1.52 -0.95 37.25
N GLN A 135 -1.10 -2.16 36.86
CA GLN A 135 -0.59 -2.40 35.51
C GLN A 135 -1.65 -2.12 34.44
N ASP A 136 -2.89 -2.53 34.69
CA ASP A 136 -3.97 -2.28 33.75
C ASP A 136 -4.31 -0.79 33.64
N TYR A 137 -4.25 -0.02 34.74
CA TYR A 137 -4.37 1.45 34.70
C TYR A 137 -3.34 2.08 33.77
N TYR A 138 -2.08 1.68 33.93
CA TYR A 138 -1.01 2.14 33.07
C TYR A 138 -1.27 1.77 31.60
N SER A 139 -1.71 0.54 31.34
CA SER A 139 -2.06 0.10 29.99
C SER A 139 -3.21 0.90 29.38
N ASP A 140 -4.26 1.21 30.14
CA ASP A 140 -5.44 1.94 29.66
C ASP A 140 -5.10 3.40 29.34
N ILE A 141 -4.23 4.03 30.13
CA ILE A 141 -3.70 5.38 29.87
C ILE A 141 -2.85 5.40 28.58
N LEU A 142 -1.99 4.41 28.38
CA LEU A 142 -1.20 4.31 27.14
C LEU A 142 -2.09 4.10 25.91
N LYS A 143 -3.10 3.23 25.99
CA LYS A 143 -4.10 3.04 24.91
C LYS A 143 -4.86 4.33 24.61
N PHE A 144 -5.20 5.10 25.65
CA PHE A 144 -5.80 6.41 25.47
C PHE A 144 -4.89 7.36 24.68
N HIS A 145 -3.61 7.46 25.07
CA HIS A 145 -2.65 8.28 24.34
C HIS A 145 -2.48 7.81 22.89
N GLU A 146 -2.47 6.50 22.66
CA GLU A 146 -2.39 5.92 21.32
C GLU A 146 -3.59 6.36 20.45
N ALA A 147 -4.80 6.23 20.99
CA ALA A 147 -6.03 6.67 20.32
C ALA A 147 -5.99 8.18 20.03
N ALA A 148 -5.52 8.99 20.98
CA ALA A 148 -5.36 10.42 20.78
C ALA A 148 -4.35 10.75 19.67
N ILE A 149 -3.16 10.13 19.68
CA ILE A 149 -2.13 10.38 18.66
C ILE A 149 -2.62 9.97 17.27
N LYS A 150 -3.25 8.78 17.13
CA LYS A 150 -3.80 8.29 15.85
C LYS A 150 -4.82 9.25 15.22
N VAL A 151 -5.54 9.98 16.05
CA VAL A 151 -6.60 10.92 15.66
C VAL A 151 -6.02 12.30 15.39
N PHE A 152 -5.21 12.83 16.32
CA PHE A 152 -4.77 14.22 16.33
C PHE A 152 -3.40 14.48 15.68
N ALA A 153 -2.66 13.43 15.30
CA ALA A 153 -1.46 13.57 14.47
C ALA A 153 -1.77 13.80 12.97
N ARG A 154 -3.05 13.75 12.57
CA ARG A 154 -3.49 13.96 11.17
C ARG A 154 -3.37 15.43 10.78
N SER A 155 -2.93 15.73 9.56
CA SER A 155 -2.62 17.11 9.11
C SER A 155 -3.81 18.08 9.19
N LYS A 156 -5.04 17.58 8.96
CA LYS A 156 -6.29 18.36 8.91
C LYS A 156 -7.32 17.96 9.96
N TRP A 157 -6.91 17.36 11.09
CA TRP A 157 -7.89 16.96 12.12
C TRP A 157 -8.80 18.12 12.58
N LYS A 158 -8.32 19.37 12.50
CA LYS A 158 -9.09 20.59 12.81
C LYS A 158 -10.21 20.86 11.80
N ASP A 159 -9.96 20.62 10.52
CA ASP A 159 -10.93 20.88 9.45
C ASP A 159 -12.05 19.82 9.48
N ILE A 160 -11.69 18.56 9.78
CA ILE A 160 -12.63 17.44 9.93
C ILE A 160 -12.92 17.11 11.41
N PHE A 161 -12.98 18.15 12.24
CA PHE A 161 -13.03 18.03 13.70
C PHE A 161 -14.16 17.12 14.17
N HIS A 162 -15.39 17.33 13.69
CA HIS A 162 -16.55 16.57 14.16
C HIS A 162 -16.44 15.07 13.88
N ALA A 163 -15.95 14.68 12.70
CA ALA A 163 -15.76 13.29 12.33
C ALA A 163 -14.61 12.64 13.12
N THR A 164 -13.51 13.38 13.25
CA THR A 164 -12.31 12.95 13.98
C THR A 164 -12.60 12.79 15.48
N TRP A 165 -13.40 13.69 16.06
CA TRP A 165 -13.86 13.62 17.45
C TRP A 165 -14.82 12.46 17.72
N LYS A 166 -15.78 12.21 16.81
CA LYS A 166 -16.71 11.08 16.95
C LYS A 166 -15.99 9.74 16.94
N THR A 167 -14.98 9.62 16.08
CA THR A 167 -14.07 8.48 16.02
C THR A 167 -13.34 8.30 17.34
N PHE A 168 -12.68 9.35 17.81
CA PHE A 168 -11.96 9.34 19.08
C PHE A 168 -12.86 8.93 20.24
N ASN A 169 -14.05 9.53 20.35
CA ASN A 169 -15.04 9.17 21.38
C ASN A 169 -15.42 7.69 21.34
N THR A 170 -15.53 7.09 20.16
CA THR A 170 -15.88 5.67 20.02
C THR A 170 -14.79 4.77 20.63
N GLN A 171 -13.52 5.17 20.55
CA GLN A 171 -12.39 4.45 21.16
C GLN A 171 -12.18 4.84 22.63
N PHE A 172 -12.51 6.08 23.00
CA PHE A 172 -12.34 6.64 24.33
C PHE A 172 -13.38 6.13 25.32
N ASP A 173 -14.66 6.02 24.93
CA ASP A 173 -15.75 5.62 25.83
C ASP A 173 -15.50 4.25 26.52
N PRO A 174 -15.02 3.20 25.83
CA PRO A 174 -14.62 1.95 26.48
C PRO A 174 -13.47 2.14 27.48
N ILE A 175 -12.48 2.96 27.14
CA ILE A 175 -11.31 3.23 28.00
C ILE A 175 -11.76 3.90 29.29
N MET A 176 -12.62 4.93 29.19
CA MET A 176 -13.17 5.60 30.37
C MET A 176 -13.97 4.66 31.26
N LYS A 177 -14.83 3.81 30.68
CA LYS A 177 -15.58 2.81 31.44
C LYS A 177 -14.65 1.82 32.15
N SER A 178 -13.54 1.44 31.52
CA SER A 178 -12.52 0.60 32.15
C SER A 178 -11.88 1.31 33.34
N LEU A 179 -11.43 2.56 33.18
CA LEU A 179 -10.82 3.37 34.24
C LEU A 179 -11.76 3.58 35.45
N VAL A 180 -13.02 3.91 35.19
CA VAL A 180 -14.04 4.09 36.25
C VAL A 180 -14.25 2.79 37.03
N ARG A 181 -14.46 1.66 36.35
CA ARG A 181 -14.70 0.36 37.01
C ARG A 181 -13.50 -0.12 37.83
N ARG A 182 -12.28 0.19 37.38
CA ARG A 182 -11.05 -0.07 38.14
C ARG A 182 -10.93 0.84 39.35
N GLY A 183 -11.41 2.08 39.24
CA GLY A 183 -11.46 3.05 40.34
C GLY A 183 -12.41 2.59 41.43
N GLU A 184 -13.62 2.19 41.02
CA GLU A 184 -14.59 1.53 41.89
C GLU A 184 -13.98 0.27 42.52
N LEU A 185 -13.17 -0.53 41.82
CA LEU A 185 -12.52 -1.69 42.41
C LEU A 185 -11.50 -1.32 43.51
N LEU A 186 -10.75 -0.23 43.35
CA LEU A 186 -9.82 0.27 44.37
C LEU A 186 -10.55 0.92 45.56
N GLU A 187 -11.57 1.73 45.28
CA GLU A 187 -12.34 2.46 46.29
C GLU A 187 -13.39 1.61 47.00
N SER A 188 -13.92 0.56 46.37
CA SER A 188 -15.03 -0.24 46.89
C SER A 188 -14.71 -1.01 48.16
N VAL A 189 -13.48 -0.94 48.69
CA VAL A 189 -13.17 -1.53 49.99
C VAL A 189 -13.71 -2.96 50.05
N LYS A 190 -13.22 -3.78 49.12
CA LYS A 190 -13.00 -5.18 49.43
C LYS A 190 -11.70 -5.35 50.21
N LEU A 191 -11.45 -4.48 51.20
CA LEU A 191 -10.51 -4.75 52.31
C LEU A 191 -10.91 -6.05 53.06
N SER A 192 -12.09 -6.62 52.74
CA SER A 192 -12.61 -7.91 53.21
C SER A 192 -12.68 -9.03 52.16
N ALA A 193 -12.33 -8.83 50.88
CA ALA A 193 -12.44 -9.92 49.89
C ALA A 193 -11.16 -10.74 49.74
N SER A 194 -11.33 -12.03 49.49
CA SER A 194 -10.23 -12.90 49.08
C SER A 194 -9.62 -12.44 47.75
N LEU A 195 -8.33 -12.70 47.58
CA LEU A 195 -7.56 -12.42 46.37
C LEU A 195 -8.26 -12.97 45.10
N ASP A 196 -8.96 -14.11 45.21
CA ASP A 196 -9.73 -14.73 44.13
C ASP A 196 -10.84 -13.84 43.57
N GLN A 197 -11.52 -13.06 44.42
CA GLN A 197 -12.60 -12.18 43.96
C GLN A 197 -12.08 -11.00 43.14
N ILE A 198 -10.87 -10.50 43.44
CA ILE A 198 -10.24 -9.44 42.66
C ILE A 198 -9.93 -9.94 41.25
N HIS A 199 -9.39 -11.17 41.12
CA HIS A 199 -9.11 -11.76 39.82
C HIS A 199 -10.37 -11.98 38.98
N ILE A 200 -11.47 -12.45 39.59
CA ILE A 200 -12.75 -12.64 38.88
C ILE A 200 -13.29 -11.31 38.34
N ILE A 201 -13.33 -10.27 39.18
CA ILE A 201 -13.85 -8.95 38.77
C ILE A 201 -12.95 -8.33 37.70
N ARG A 202 -11.62 -8.40 37.87
CA ARG A 202 -10.65 -7.93 36.86
C ARG A 202 -10.90 -8.60 35.50
N ARG A 203 -11.10 -9.92 35.47
CA ARG A 203 -11.36 -10.66 34.23
C ARG A 203 -12.67 -10.21 33.58
N GLN A 204 -13.74 -10.05 34.35
CA GLN A 204 -15.02 -9.54 33.84
C GLN A 204 -14.91 -8.12 33.26
N ILE A 205 -14.13 -7.24 33.89
CA ILE A 205 -13.87 -5.88 33.38
C ILE A 205 -13.15 -5.97 32.02
N SER A 206 -12.10 -6.79 31.93
CA SER A 206 -11.35 -6.99 30.68
C SER A 206 -12.21 -7.62 29.58
N ASP A 207 -13.01 -8.64 29.88
CA ASP A 207 -13.89 -9.31 28.90
C ASP A 207 -14.92 -8.33 28.32
N VAL A 208 -15.58 -7.55 29.17
CA VAL A 208 -16.57 -6.53 28.73
C VAL A 208 -15.89 -5.40 27.94
N TYR A 209 -14.68 -5.01 28.33
CA TYR A 209 -13.90 -4.00 27.61
C TYR A 209 -13.53 -4.48 26.20
N GLU A 210 -13.01 -5.71 26.07
CA GLU A 210 -12.68 -6.30 24.77
C GLU A 210 -13.92 -6.46 23.89
N GLU A 211 -15.06 -6.89 24.45
CA GLU A 211 -16.31 -7.03 23.70
C GLU A 211 -16.82 -5.68 23.17
N GLN A 212 -16.72 -4.61 23.98
CA GLN A 212 -17.09 -3.26 23.56
C GLN A 212 -16.20 -2.74 22.42
N LEU A 213 -14.89 -2.98 22.50
CA LEU A 213 -13.95 -2.64 21.42
C LEU A 213 -14.28 -3.40 20.13
N ARG A 214 -14.47 -4.73 20.22
CA ARG A 214 -14.84 -5.56 19.05
C ARG A 214 -16.14 -5.09 18.41
N THR A 215 -17.14 -4.74 19.21
CA THR A 215 -18.44 -4.25 18.73
C THR A 215 -18.30 -2.90 18.02
N ALA A 216 -17.51 -2.00 18.58
CA ALA A 216 -17.22 -0.69 17.99
C ALA A 216 -16.46 -0.82 16.65
N ASP A 217 -15.45 -1.70 16.60
CA ASP A 217 -14.67 -1.98 15.39
C ASP A 217 -15.53 -2.63 14.30
N ASN A 218 -16.35 -3.63 14.66
CA ASN A 218 -17.27 -4.27 13.72
C ASN A 218 -18.25 -3.26 13.12
N LYS A 219 -18.85 -2.40 13.93
CA LYS A 219 -19.76 -1.35 13.46
C LYS A 219 -19.07 -0.33 12.55
N THR A 220 -17.81 -0.02 12.82
CA THR A 220 -16.99 0.87 11.98
C THR A 220 -16.69 0.21 10.63
N ARG A 221 -16.31 -1.06 10.66
CA ARG A 221 -16.02 -1.88 9.46
C ARG A 221 -17.25 -2.07 8.58
N GLU A 222 -18.41 -2.40 9.16
CA GLU A 222 -19.68 -2.53 8.44
C GLU A 222 -20.06 -1.22 7.74
N LYS A 223 -19.98 -0.09 8.45
CA LYS A 223 -20.19 1.22 7.85
C LYS A 223 -19.23 1.46 6.69
N HIS A 224 -17.94 1.17 6.86
CA HIS A 224 -16.95 1.34 5.80
C HIS A 224 -17.28 0.46 4.58
N LEU A 225 -17.69 -0.80 4.77
CA LEU A 225 -18.11 -1.68 3.67
C LEU A 225 -19.32 -1.11 2.92
N SER A 226 -20.34 -0.63 3.63
CA SER A 226 -21.50 0.03 3.02
C SER A 226 -21.12 1.29 2.25
N ARG A 227 -20.18 2.08 2.78
CA ARG A 227 -19.62 3.24 2.06
C ARG A 227 -18.93 2.82 0.77
N MET A 228 -18.11 1.77 0.82
CA MET A 228 -17.37 1.28 -0.34
C MET A 228 -18.30 0.73 -1.42
N ALA A 229 -19.41 0.07 -1.02
CA ALA A 229 -20.43 -0.38 -1.97
C ALA A 229 -21.02 0.81 -2.75
N LEU A 230 -21.40 1.89 -2.05
CA LEU A 230 -21.93 3.10 -2.70
C LEU A 230 -20.91 3.77 -3.61
N ILE A 231 -19.64 3.85 -3.18
CA ILE A 231 -18.57 4.46 -3.98
C ILE A 231 -18.34 3.66 -5.27
N LYS A 232 -18.30 2.33 -5.19
CA LYS A 232 -18.17 1.47 -6.38
C LYS A 232 -19.30 1.70 -7.36
N GLU A 233 -20.54 1.77 -6.86
CA GLU A 233 -21.72 2.04 -7.68
C GLU A 233 -21.67 3.43 -8.34
N LYS A 234 -21.34 4.46 -7.56
CA LYS A 234 -21.32 5.85 -8.03
C LYS A 234 -20.12 6.20 -8.90
N LEU A 235 -18.92 5.72 -8.62
CA LEU A 235 -17.76 6.03 -9.46
C LEU A 235 -17.71 5.12 -10.69
N ARG A 236 -18.06 3.84 -10.55
CA ARG A 236 -17.80 2.81 -11.59
C ARG A 236 -16.35 2.92 -12.07
N ALA A 237 -15.42 2.91 -11.12
CA ALA A 237 -14.02 3.01 -11.42
C ALA A 237 -13.57 1.83 -12.30
N PRO A 238 -12.68 2.07 -13.27
CA PRO A 238 -12.13 1.00 -14.09
C PRO A 238 -11.33 0.01 -13.23
N GLU A 239 -11.18 -1.21 -13.73
CA GLU A 239 -10.38 -2.26 -13.09
C GLU A 239 -8.90 -1.90 -13.11
N TYR A 240 -8.36 -1.44 -11.97
CA TYR A 240 -6.99 -0.94 -11.84
C TYR A 240 -5.99 -1.97 -11.29
N PHE A 241 -6.46 -3.02 -10.58
CA PHE A 241 -5.56 -3.95 -9.86
C PHE A 241 -5.04 -5.10 -10.73
N LEU A 242 -5.81 -5.52 -11.74
CA LEU A 242 -5.51 -6.71 -12.54
C LEU A 242 -4.16 -6.58 -13.27
N ASP A 243 -3.82 -5.39 -13.75
CA ASP A 243 -2.56 -5.16 -14.46
C ASP A 243 -1.34 -5.25 -13.54
N GLN A 244 -1.48 -4.76 -12.31
CA GLN A 244 -0.43 -4.91 -11.30
C GLN A 244 -0.24 -6.39 -10.94
N GLU A 245 -1.32 -7.15 -10.79
CA GLU A 245 -1.26 -8.59 -10.53
C GLU A 245 -0.59 -9.34 -11.70
N ILE A 246 -0.96 -9.03 -12.94
CA ILE A 246 -0.35 -9.61 -14.15
C ILE A 246 1.13 -9.28 -14.24
N ALA A 247 1.51 -8.01 -14.04
CA ALA A 247 2.89 -7.57 -14.14
C ALA A 247 3.75 -8.14 -12.99
N ALA A 248 3.17 -8.34 -11.80
CA ALA A 248 3.84 -9.00 -10.68
C ALA A 248 4.03 -10.50 -10.94
N GLN A 249 3.00 -11.22 -11.41
CA GLN A 249 3.09 -12.65 -11.76
C GLN A 249 4.16 -12.93 -12.82
N ARG A 250 4.28 -12.04 -13.83
CA ARG A 250 5.32 -12.15 -14.87
C ARG A 250 6.75 -12.11 -14.34
N ARG A 251 6.97 -11.59 -13.14
CA ARG A 251 8.29 -11.50 -12.49
C ARG A 251 8.58 -12.67 -11.55
N ASP A 252 7.64 -13.57 -11.30
CA ASP A 252 7.80 -14.59 -10.27
C ASP A 252 9.02 -15.50 -10.55
N GLY A 253 10.00 -15.49 -9.64
CA GLY A 253 11.28 -16.19 -9.77
C GLY A 253 12.36 -15.52 -10.63
N ASP A 254 12.24 -14.21 -10.90
CA ASP A 254 13.22 -13.36 -11.59
C ASP A 254 13.67 -12.19 -10.69
N ASP A 255 14.97 -11.90 -10.65
CA ASP A 255 15.56 -10.80 -9.87
C ASP A 255 15.86 -9.55 -10.73
N SER A 256 15.36 -9.51 -11.96
CA SER A 256 15.47 -8.37 -12.88
C SER A 256 14.76 -7.13 -12.32
N GLY A 257 15.27 -5.95 -12.68
CA GLY A 257 14.74 -4.65 -12.28
C GLY A 257 15.19 -4.14 -10.90
N GLN A 258 15.82 -4.97 -10.07
CA GLN A 258 16.21 -4.58 -8.70
C GLN A 258 17.17 -3.38 -8.63
N TRP A 259 17.95 -3.16 -9.68
CA TRP A 259 18.86 -2.01 -9.81
C TRP A 259 18.15 -0.66 -9.66
N ILE A 260 16.84 -0.55 -9.94
CA ILE A 260 16.13 0.73 -9.80
C ILE A 260 16.14 1.26 -8.37
N PHE A 261 16.15 0.37 -7.38
CA PHE A 261 16.14 0.77 -5.97
C PHE A 261 17.48 1.35 -5.50
N GLU A 262 18.53 1.21 -6.33
CA GLU A 262 19.86 1.78 -6.10
C GLU A 262 20.08 3.07 -6.92
N GLU A 263 19.12 3.46 -7.77
CA GLU A 263 19.24 4.68 -8.57
C GLU A 263 19.13 5.93 -7.69
N PRO A 264 20.07 6.90 -7.82
CA PRO A 264 20.01 8.15 -7.08
C PRO A 264 18.69 8.90 -7.26
N GLU A 265 18.13 8.88 -8.47
CA GLU A 265 16.86 9.52 -8.82
C GLU A 265 15.69 8.86 -8.08
N TYR A 266 15.66 7.53 -8.00
CA TYR A 266 14.66 6.80 -7.24
C TYR A 266 14.80 7.06 -5.73
N LEU A 267 16.02 6.98 -5.20
CA LEU A 267 16.30 7.22 -3.79
C LEU A 267 15.88 8.65 -3.39
N SER A 268 16.24 9.64 -4.20
CA SER A 268 15.84 11.02 -3.98
C SER A 268 14.33 11.23 -4.07
N TRP A 269 13.65 10.53 -4.99
CA TRP A 269 12.20 10.60 -5.11
C TRP A 269 11.50 9.98 -3.90
N SER A 270 12.01 8.84 -3.44
CA SER A 270 11.42 8.09 -2.31
C SER A 270 11.60 8.76 -0.95
N ASP A 271 12.54 9.71 -0.81
CA ASP A 271 12.79 10.43 0.44
C ASP A 271 11.67 11.43 0.76
N THR A 272 10.79 11.04 1.69
CA THR A 272 9.64 11.82 2.12
C THR A 272 9.98 13.06 2.95
N ASN A 273 11.24 13.24 3.36
CA ASN A 273 11.65 14.35 4.23
C ASN A 273 11.95 15.65 3.46
N THR A 274 12.12 15.57 2.14
CA THR A 274 12.41 16.72 1.28
C THR A 274 11.32 16.89 0.25
N LEU A 275 10.84 18.12 0.00
CA LEU A 275 9.87 18.37 -1.08
C LEU A 275 10.52 18.36 -2.47
N LYS A 276 11.85 18.41 -2.54
CA LYS A 276 12.58 18.33 -3.80
C LYS A 276 12.40 16.95 -4.41
N ASN A 277 12.35 16.91 -5.74
CA ASN A 277 12.28 15.66 -6.53
C ASN A 277 11.05 14.79 -6.22
N SER A 278 9.90 15.42 -5.95
CA SER A 278 8.62 14.73 -5.72
C SER A 278 8.04 14.05 -6.97
N VAL A 279 8.64 14.28 -8.14
CA VAL A 279 8.28 13.68 -9.43
C VAL A 279 9.46 12.89 -9.96
N LEU A 280 9.18 11.69 -10.48
CA LEU A 280 10.16 10.84 -11.16
C LEU A 280 9.58 10.37 -12.49
N TYR A 281 10.33 10.55 -13.57
CA TYR A 281 9.93 10.11 -14.91
C TYR A 281 10.71 8.88 -15.36
N ILE A 282 10.03 7.73 -15.50
CA ILE A 282 10.61 6.48 -16.02
C ILE A 282 10.27 6.36 -17.50
N ASN A 283 11.27 6.45 -18.36
CA ASN A 283 11.06 6.43 -19.81
C ASN A 283 11.95 5.44 -20.54
N GLY A 284 11.52 5.07 -21.75
CA GLY A 284 12.24 4.15 -22.62
C GLY A 284 11.42 3.70 -23.81
N ILE A 285 12.05 2.98 -24.72
CA ILE A 285 11.46 2.42 -25.94
C ILE A 285 10.32 1.41 -25.63
N PRO A 286 9.42 1.15 -26.59
CA PRO A 286 8.51 0.01 -26.52
C PRO A 286 9.24 -1.30 -26.18
N GLY A 287 8.67 -2.10 -25.28
CA GLY A 287 9.25 -3.39 -24.90
C GLY A 287 10.49 -3.32 -24.01
N ALA A 288 10.92 -2.13 -23.55
CA ALA A 288 12.04 -1.99 -22.61
C ALA A 288 11.76 -2.54 -21.21
N GLY A 289 10.50 -2.81 -20.84
CA GLY A 289 10.16 -3.34 -19.51
C GLY A 289 9.68 -2.30 -18.49
N LYS A 290 9.27 -1.11 -18.93
CA LYS A 290 8.70 -0.03 -18.09
C LYS A 290 7.62 -0.53 -17.12
N THR A 291 6.55 -1.14 -17.63
CA THR A 291 5.45 -1.71 -16.83
C THR A 291 5.92 -2.72 -15.79
N THR A 292 6.90 -3.57 -16.15
CA THR A 292 7.50 -4.55 -15.24
C THR A 292 8.24 -3.86 -14.09
N LEU A 293 8.98 -2.80 -14.40
CA LEU A 293 9.73 -2.02 -13.42
C LEU A 293 8.82 -1.18 -12.51
N VAL A 294 7.80 -0.54 -13.09
CA VAL A 294 6.73 0.14 -12.35
C VAL A 294 6.03 -0.83 -11.40
N SER A 295 5.70 -2.03 -11.88
CA SER A 295 5.09 -3.07 -11.04
C SER A 295 5.98 -3.46 -9.86
N LEU A 296 7.30 -3.55 -10.07
CA LEU A 296 8.27 -3.83 -9.01
C LEU A 296 8.28 -2.74 -7.94
N ILE A 297 8.24 -1.47 -8.36
CA ILE A 297 8.14 -0.33 -7.43
C ILE A 297 6.82 -0.38 -6.64
N ILE A 298 5.69 -0.62 -7.31
CA ILE A 298 4.37 -0.71 -6.65
C ILE A 298 4.35 -1.86 -5.64
N SER A 299 4.83 -3.05 -6.00
CA SER A 299 4.93 -4.19 -5.07
C SER A 299 5.74 -3.82 -3.83
N ARG A 300 6.92 -3.20 -4.01
CA ARG A 300 7.78 -2.78 -2.91
C ARG A 300 7.09 -1.78 -1.99
N LEU A 301 6.39 -0.79 -2.56
CA LEU A 301 5.66 0.21 -1.78
C LEU A 301 4.50 -0.41 -1.00
N LEU A 302 3.74 -1.33 -1.61
CA LEU A 302 2.64 -2.04 -0.94
C LEU A 302 3.14 -2.98 0.17
N GLU A 303 4.31 -3.59 0.01
CA GLU A 303 4.95 -4.42 1.05
C GLU A 303 5.43 -3.58 2.24
N VAL A 304 6.04 -2.43 1.97
CA VAL A 304 6.58 -1.53 3.01
C VAL A 304 5.47 -0.77 3.74
N HIS A 305 4.39 -0.43 3.04
CA HIS A 305 3.30 0.38 3.58
C HIS A 305 2.01 -0.44 3.66
N THR A 306 1.85 -1.14 4.79
CA THR A 306 0.60 -1.84 5.10
C THR A 306 -0.52 -0.88 5.55
N PRO A 307 -1.80 -1.23 5.31
CA PRO A 307 -2.92 -0.46 5.85
C PRO A 307 -2.80 -0.36 7.39
N ASN A 308 -3.06 0.82 7.95
CA ASN A 308 -3.01 1.18 9.39
C ASN A 308 -1.66 1.71 9.95
N HIS A 309 -0.65 1.98 9.12
CA HIS A 309 0.49 2.77 9.61
C HIS A 309 0.06 4.16 10.06
N SER A 310 0.62 4.60 11.19
CA SER A 310 0.55 5.98 11.66
C SER A 310 1.94 6.60 11.48
N PRO A 311 2.09 7.68 10.69
CA PRO A 311 1.05 8.43 9.98
C PRO A 311 0.52 7.71 8.72
N PRO A 312 -0.69 8.04 8.22
CA PRO A 312 -1.31 7.36 7.10
C PRO A 312 -0.53 7.58 5.80
N VAL A 313 -0.19 6.49 5.11
CA VAL A 313 0.47 6.47 3.80
C VAL A 313 -0.46 5.83 2.78
N SER A 314 -0.59 6.40 1.59
CA SER A 314 -1.30 5.77 0.47
C SER A 314 -0.35 5.36 -0.65
N VAL A 315 -0.68 4.26 -1.31
CA VAL A 315 -0.03 3.80 -2.54
C VAL A 315 -1.11 3.56 -3.57
N SER A 316 -1.24 4.47 -4.53
CA SER A 316 -2.25 4.39 -5.59
C SER A 316 -1.58 4.32 -6.95
N TYR A 317 -2.17 3.58 -7.88
CA TYR A 317 -1.58 3.38 -9.19
C TYR A 317 -2.63 3.25 -10.29
N PHE A 318 -2.23 3.57 -11.53
CA PHE A 318 -3.09 3.45 -12.71
C PHE A 318 -2.29 3.07 -13.94
N TYR A 319 -2.81 2.13 -14.72
CA TYR A 319 -2.25 1.70 -15.99
C TYR A 319 -3.13 2.24 -17.12
N PHE A 320 -2.63 3.22 -17.85
CA PHE A 320 -3.26 3.67 -19.07
C PHE A 320 -3.12 2.59 -20.14
N LYS A 321 -4.16 2.42 -20.96
CA LYS A 321 -4.16 1.43 -22.04
C LYS A 321 -4.76 1.95 -23.33
N HIS A 322 -4.06 1.66 -24.41
CA HIS A 322 -4.52 2.01 -25.75
C HIS A 322 -5.70 1.12 -26.16
N GLY A 323 -6.72 1.73 -26.79
CA GLY A 323 -7.90 1.01 -27.28
C GLY A 323 -8.86 0.51 -26.18
N ASP A 324 -8.66 0.95 -24.93
CA ASP A 324 -9.57 0.67 -23.82
C ASP A 324 -10.23 1.98 -23.35
N ASP A 325 -11.49 2.16 -23.71
CA ASP A 325 -12.28 3.37 -23.39
C ASP A 325 -12.45 3.60 -21.88
N GLU A 326 -12.28 2.56 -21.06
CA GLU A 326 -12.32 2.70 -19.61
C GLU A 326 -10.96 3.08 -19.02
N ARG A 327 -9.85 3.01 -19.78
CA ARG A 327 -8.48 3.24 -19.29
C ARG A 327 -7.66 4.22 -20.12
N ASN A 328 -8.30 5.06 -20.92
CA ASN A 328 -7.64 6.02 -21.80
C ASN A 328 -7.96 7.50 -21.54
N SER A 329 -8.61 7.83 -20.42
CA SER A 329 -9.05 9.20 -20.08
C SER A 329 -8.61 9.67 -18.69
N HIS A 330 -8.54 10.99 -18.52
CA HIS A 330 -8.24 11.61 -17.23
C HIS A 330 -9.30 11.28 -16.16
N GLU A 331 -10.57 11.30 -16.54
CA GLU A 331 -11.69 10.99 -15.66
C GLU A 331 -11.65 9.52 -15.18
N SER A 332 -11.25 8.59 -16.05
CA SER A 332 -11.05 7.19 -15.66
C SER A 332 -9.91 7.01 -14.66
N PHE A 333 -8.79 7.70 -14.88
CA PHE A 333 -7.69 7.78 -13.91
C PHE A 333 -8.18 8.30 -12.55
N LEU A 334 -8.86 9.45 -12.51
CA LEU A 334 -9.34 10.05 -11.26
C LEU A 334 -10.29 9.12 -10.51
N ARG A 335 -11.25 8.47 -11.21
CA ARG A 335 -12.18 7.51 -10.60
C ARG A 335 -11.43 6.34 -9.95
N ALA A 336 -10.40 5.81 -10.60
CA ALA A 336 -9.59 4.72 -10.07
C ALA A 336 -8.77 5.14 -8.85
N ILE A 337 -8.09 6.29 -8.91
CA ILE A 337 -7.28 6.80 -7.80
C ILE A 337 -8.14 7.17 -6.61
N LEU A 338 -9.24 7.89 -6.84
CA LEU A 338 -10.20 8.25 -5.77
C LEU A 338 -10.72 6.99 -5.06
N THR A 339 -11.07 5.96 -5.83
CA THR A 339 -11.51 4.67 -5.26
C THR A 339 -10.41 4.02 -4.41
N GLN A 340 -9.15 4.03 -4.87
CA GLN A 340 -8.01 3.48 -4.14
C GLN A 340 -7.75 4.24 -2.84
N LEU A 341 -7.72 5.58 -2.90
CA LEU A 341 -7.51 6.44 -1.74
C LEU A 341 -8.60 6.24 -0.68
N ILE A 342 -9.87 6.13 -1.08
CA ILE A 342 -10.93 5.93 -0.09
C ILE A 342 -10.89 4.50 0.49
N ASN A 343 -10.53 3.48 -0.30
CA ASN A 343 -10.39 2.11 0.18
C ASN A 343 -9.27 1.96 1.22
N GLN A 344 -8.17 2.70 1.07
CA GLN A 344 -7.00 2.60 1.95
C GLN A 344 -7.17 3.34 3.28
N ASN A 345 -8.12 4.29 3.37
CA ASN A 345 -8.42 5.01 4.60
C ASN A 345 -9.79 4.60 5.16
N THR A 346 -9.79 3.66 6.10
CA THR A 346 -11.00 3.28 6.85
C THR A 346 -11.57 4.43 7.69
N MET A 347 -10.76 5.47 7.91
CA MET A 347 -11.04 6.60 8.77
C MET A 347 -11.31 7.90 8.01
N SER A 348 -11.60 7.82 6.70
CA SER A 348 -12.02 8.98 5.91
C SER A 348 -13.18 9.69 6.60
N SER A 349 -13.12 11.02 6.57
CA SER A 349 -14.06 11.85 7.32
C SER A 349 -15.51 11.50 6.95
N GLN A 350 -16.36 11.34 7.97
CA GLN A 350 -17.80 11.12 7.77
C GLN A 350 -18.39 12.22 6.85
N GLU A 351 -17.87 13.44 6.97
CA GLU A 351 -18.22 14.59 6.15
C GLU A 351 -17.87 14.42 4.67
N PHE A 352 -16.64 13.99 4.34
CA PHE A 352 -16.27 13.67 2.96
C PHE A 352 -17.22 12.64 2.34
N PHE A 353 -17.57 11.60 3.10
CA PHE A 353 -18.50 10.59 2.60
C PHE A 353 -19.94 11.12 2.47
N GLU A 354 -20.40 11.97 3.39
CA GLU A 354 -21.73 12.59 3.31
C GLU A 354 -21.84 13.53 2.11
N ASP A 355 -20.81 14.32 1.84
CA ASP A 355 -20.72 15.17 0.63
C ASP A 355 -20.77 14.31 -0.64
N PHE A 356 -19.96 13.25 -0.69
CA PHE A 356 -19.95 12.28 -1.78
C PHE A 356 -21.33 11.60 -1.97
N ALA A 357 -21.99 11.24 -0.86
CA ALA A 357 -23.29 10.58 -0.88
C ALA A 357 -24.40 11.51 -1.38
N LYS A 358 -24.33 12.82 -1.12
CA LYS A 358 -25.32 13.82 -1.57
C LYS A 358 -25.25 14.12 -3.07
N GLN A 359 -24.07 14.01 -3.69
CA GLN A 359 -23.93 14.29 -5.12
C GLN A 359 -24.61 13.22 -5.98
N ASN A 360 -25.30 13.62 -7.05
CA ASN A 360 -25.85 12.66 -8.00
C ASN A 360 -24.74 12.04 -8.88
N GLU A 361 -25.05 10.94 -9.55
CA GLU A 361 -24.12 10.17 -10.37
C GLU A 361 -23.49 10.93 -11.55
N VAL A 362 -24.18 11.90 -12.13
CA VAL A 362 -23.67 12.69 -13.26
C VAL A 362 -22.68 13.74 -12.76
N THR A 363 -23.07 14.45 -11.71
CA THR A 363 -22.25 15.50 -11.09
C THR A 363 -20.97 14.94 -10.48
N ILE A 364 -21.04 13.78 -9.82
CA ILE A 364 -19.86 13.20 -9.16
C ILE A 364 -18.81 12.64 -10.12
N ARG A 365 -19.25 12.30 -11.35
CA ARG A 365 -18.37 11.83 -12.43
C ARG A 365 -17.91 12.97 -13.35
N SER A 366 -18.27 14.22 -13.06
CA SER A 366 -17.71 15.36 -13.77
C SER A 366 -16.23 15.51 -13.41
N ARG A 367 -15.43 16.02 -14.35
CA ARG A 367 -14.01 16.27 -14.15
C ARG A 367 -13.74 17.12 -12.91
N GLU A 368 -14.40 18.28 -12.81
CA GLU A 368 -14.22 19.24 -11.71
C GLU A 368 -14.51 18.60 -10.34
N SER A 369 -15.56 17.78 -10.25
CA SER A 369 -15.90 17.08 -9.01
C SER A 369 -14.86 16.02 -8.67
N LEU A 370 -14.43 15.21 -9.66
CA LEU A 370 -13.43 14.18 -9.47
C LEU A 370 -12.06 14.75 -9.06
N GLU A 371 -11.61 15.84 -9.69
CA GLU A 371 -10.38 16.55 -9.33
C GLU A 371 -10.47 17.05 -7.88
N THR A 372 -11.56 17.75 -7.53
CA THR A 372 -11.79 18.28 -6.18
C THR A 372 -11.84 17.18 -5.12
N LEU A 373 -12.56 16.08 -5.39
CA LEU A 373 -12.69 14.96 -4.46
C LEU A 373 -11.36 14.20 -4.29
N THR A 374 -10.61 14.03 -5.38
CA THR A 374 -9.30 13.36 -5.33
C THR A 374 -8.29 14.20 -4.57
N GLU A 375 -8.26 15.50 -4.81
CA GLU A 375 -7.44 16.44 -4.06
C GLU A 375 -7.75 16.39 -2.55
N ARG A 376 -9.05 16.46 -2.18
CA ARG A 376 -9.48 16.32 -0.78
C ARG A 376 -9.06 14.97 -0.17
N ALA A 377 -9.14 13.88 -0.94
CA ALA A 377 -8.75 12.56 -0.46
C ALA A 377 -7.23 12.44 -0.25
N LEU A 378 -6.41 13.02 -1.14
CA LEU A 378 -4.95 13.03 -1.02
C LEU A 378 -4.47 13.77 0.24
N GLU A 379 -5.18 14.81 0.66
CA GLU A 379 -4.88 15.57 1.87
C GLU A 379 -5.09 14.79 3.18
N GLU A 380 -5.88 13.70 3.16
CA GLU A 380 -6.09 12.86 4.35
C GLU A 380 -4.84 12.03 4.71
N TYR A 381 -3.87 11.96 3.80
CA TYR A 381 -2.64 11.20 3.94
C TYR A 381 -1.44 12.09 4.25
N ARG A 382 -0.50 11.57 5.06
CA ARG A 382 0.78 12.23 5.30
C ARG A 382 1.70 12.09 4.10
N VAL A 383 1.70 10.92 3.47
CA VAL A 383 2.44 10.62 2.24
C VAL A 383 1.51 9.89 1.28
N SER A 384 1.48 10.32 0.03
CA SER A 384 0.75 9.65 -1.05
C SER A 384 1.69 9.36 -2.20
N TYR A 385 1.90 8.07 -2.48
CA TYR A 385 2.59 7.62 -3.68
C TYR A 385 1.57 7.39 -4.79
N LEU A 386 1.76 8.05 -5.91
CA LEU A 386 0.92 7.94 -7.11
C LEU A 386 1.77 7.48 -8.29
N ILE A 387 1.48 6.30 -8.84
CA ILE A 387 2.28 5.69 -9.89
C ILE A 387 1.43 5.48 -11.15
N LEU A 388 1.81 6.14 -12.24
CA LEU A 388 1.09 6.07 -13.52
C LEU A 388 1.97 5.44 -14.59
N ASP A 389 1.49 4.35 -15.18
CA ASP A 389 2.17 3.64 -16.27
C ASP A 389 1.42 3.80 -17.60
N GLY A 390 2.17 3.85 -18.70
CA GLY A 390 1.61 3.86 -20.04
C GLY A 390 0.95 5.18 -20.44
N LEU A 391 1.39 6.34 -19.94
CA LEU A 391 0.80 7.63 -20.31
C LEU A 391 0.81 7.90 -21.84
N ASP A 392 1.74 7.30 -22.57
CA ASP A 392 1.78 7.33 -24.04
C ASP A 392 0.70 6.48 -24.72
N GLU A 393 -0.01 5.64 -23.97
CA GLU A 393 -1.08 4.79 -24.48
C GLU A 393 -2.47 5.45 -24.44
N CYS A 394 -2.61 6.62 -23.80
CA CYS A 394 -3.86 7.39 -23.80
C CYS A 394 -3.83 8.54 -24.82
N GLU A 395 -4.99 9.17 -25.06
CA GLU A 395 -5.07 10.30 -25.97
C GLU A 395 -4.16 11.45 -25.48
N ARG A 396 -3.38 12.06 -26.38
CA ARG A 396 -2.37 13.09 -26.03
C ARG A 396 -2.91 14.20 -25.13
N GLU A 397 -4.12 14.68 -25.40
CA GLU A 397 -4.76 15.73 -24.59
C GLU A 397 -5.11 15.24 -23.18
N GLN A 398 -5.50 13.97 -23.03
CA GLN A 398 -5.79 13.36 -21.72
C GLN A 398 -4.50 13.12 -20.92
N ALA A 399 -3.43 12.67 -21.58
CA ALA A 399 -2.11 12.53 -20.98
C ALA A 399 -1.62 13.88 -20.44
N ARG A 400 -1.62 14.90 -21.30
CA ARG A 400 -1.21 16.27 -20.96
C ARG A 400 -1.99 16.82 -19.78
N ARG A 401 -3.33 16.74 -19.84
CA ARG A 401 -4.22 17.18 -18.76
C ARG A 401 -3.90 16.50 -17.44
N THR A 402 -3.68 15.18 -17.46
CA THR A 402 -3.34 14.41 -16.26
C THR A 402 -2.03 14.88 -15.64
N VAL A 403 -1.00 15.07 -16.45
CA VAL A 403 0.30 15.54 -15.98
C VAL A 403 0.20 16.96 -15.44
N GLU A 404 -0.40 17.90 -16.19
CA GLU A 404 -0.54 19.31 -15.79
C GLU A 404 -1.32 19.46 -14.48
N TRP A 405 -2.44 18.74 -14.31
CA TRP A 405 -3.21 18.75 -13.07
C TRP A 405 -2.40 18.25 -11.87
N LEU A 406 -1.67 17.15 -12.03
CA LEU A 406 -0.83 16.59 -10.96
C LEU A 406 0.35 17.51 -10.59
N LEU A 407 0.97 18.15 -11.57
CA LEU A 407 2.02 19.13 -11.31
C LEU A 407 1.47 20.38 -10.63
N ALA A 408 0.27 20.84 -11.00
CA ALA A 408 -0.40 21.95 -10.34
C ALA A 408 -0.67 21.65 -8.85
N LEU A 409 -1.05 20.41 -8.50
CA LEU A 409 -1.21 20.00 -7.09
C LEU A 409 0.08 20.19 -6.28
N LEU A 410 1.24 19.85 -6.84
CA LEU A 410 2.53 20.01 -6.16
C LEU A 410 2.89 21.49 -5.87
N GLY A 411 2.31 22.43 -6.64
CA GLY A 411 2.49 23.86 -6.43
C GLY A 411 1.64 24.46 -5.30
N LEU A 412 0.72 23.70 -4.71
CA LEU A 412 -0.17 24.21 -3.65
C LEU A 412 0.53 24.19 -2.28
N ASP A 413 0.46 25.30 -1.55
CA ASP A 413 1.08 25.50 -0.22
C ASP A 413 0.76 24.39 0.79
N LYS A 414 -0.39 23.73 0.65
CA LYS A 414 -0.82 22.62 1.51
C LYS A 414 0.03 21.36 1.42
N TYR A 415 0.70 21.12 0.29
CA TYR A 415 1.64 20.01 0.14
C TYR A 415 3.07 20.40 0.59
N ILE A 416 3.25 21.63 1.10
CA ILE A 416 4.51 22.09 1.65
C ILE A 416 4.52 21.84 3.17
N GLY A 417 5.30 20.84 3.60
CA GLY A 417 5.57 20.53 5.02
C GLY A 417 4.47 19.77 5.77
N LYS A 418 3.22 19.74 5.27
CA LYS A 418 2.07 19.07 5.93
C LYS A 418 1.70 17.71 5.34
N THR A 419 1.73 17.57 4.01
CA THR A 419 1.52 16.31 3.28
C THR A 419 2.62 16.18 2.21
N SER A 420 2.93 14.97 1.75
CA SER A 420 3.90 14.75 0.67
C SER A 420 3.25 13.92 -0.43
N LEU A 421 3.20 14.46 -1.64
CA LEU A 421 2.73 13.76 -2.83
C LEU A 421 3.94 13.35 -3.66
N ARG A 422 4.06 12.05 -3.96
CA ARG A 422 5.17 11.46 -4.73
C ARG A 422 4.62 10.82 -5.99
N ILE A 423 5.01 11.35 -7.14
CA ILE A 423 4.44 10.92 -8.42
C ILE A 423 5.51 10.23 -9.25
N ILE A 424 5.20 9.05 -9.76
CA ILE A 424 5.92 8.43 -10.87
C ILE A 424 5.06 8.53 -12.11
N PHE A 425 5.66 9.06 -13.17
CA PHE A 425 5.15 8.94 -14.52
C PHE A 425 5.99 7.92 -15.28
N SER A 426 5.35 7.02 -16.00
CA SER A 426 6.04 6.15 -16.96
C SER A 426 5.39 6.19 -18.33
N GLY A 427 6.24 6.25 -19.35
CA GLY A 427 5.81 6.25 -20.73
C GLY A 427 6.95 6.26 -21.73
N GLN A 428 6.60 6.36 -23.01
CA GLN A 428 7.56 6.54 -24.10
C GLN A 428 8.01 7.99 -24.26
N ARG A 429 9.17 8.14 -24.89
CA ARG A 429 9.70 9.42 -25.39
C ARG A 429 9.00 9.80 -26.70
N ASP A 430 7.76 10.23 -26.61
CA ASP A 430 6.87 10.49 -27.75
C ASP A 430 6.80 11.98 -28.18
N GLY A 431 7.68 12.81 -27.61
CA GLY A 431 7.69 14.26 -27.71
C GLY A 431 6.82 14.94 -26.64
N LEU A 432 5.55 14.54 -26.49
CA LEU A 432 4.63 15.17 -25.54
C LEU A 432 5.11 15.02 -24.08
N LEU A 433 5.41 13.79 -23.66
CA LEU A 433 5.84 13.54 -22.29
C LEU A 433 7.23 14.12 -22.02
N GLU A 434 8.09 14.19 -23.04
CA GLU A 434 9.41 14.83 -22.91
C GLU A 434 9.28 16.33 -22.71
N ASP A 435 8.40 16.99 -23.46
CA ASP A 435 8.16 18.44 -23.36
C ASP A 435 7.73 18.85 -21.94
N VAL A 436 6.92 18.02 -21.26
CA VAL A 436 6.35 18.37 -19.95
C VAL A 436 7.17 17.79 -18.78
N LEU A 437 7.88 16.67 -18.97
CA LEU A 437 8.55 15.95 -17.87
C LEU A 437 10.09 16.00 -17.90
N SER A 438 10.72 16.57 -18.94
CA SER A 438 12.18 16.58 -19.09
C SER A 438 12.94 17.33 -18.00
N GLU A 439 12.30 18.32 -17.34
CA GLU A 439 12.90 19.09 -16.24
C GLU A 439 12.97 18.30 -14.92
N PHE A 440 12.25 17.19 -14.81
CA PHE A 440 12.22 16.37 -13.60
C PHE A 440 13.28 15.26 -13.65
N PRO A 441 13.71 14.73 -12.48
CA PRO A 441 14.55 13.55 -12.42
C PRO A 441 13.98 12.42 -13.27
N ASN A 442 14.84 11.80 -14.09
CA ASN A 442 14.41 10.77 -15.02
C ASN A 442 15.31 9.54 -14.97
N ILE A 443 14.68 8.37 -15.00
CA ILE A 443 15.37 7.08 -15.18
C ILE A 443 15.07 6.60 -16.59
N ARG A 444 16.12 6.57 -17.40
CA ARG A 444 16.05 6.07 -18.77
C ARG A 444 16.37 4.59 -18.77
N LEU A 445 15.43 3.79 -19.25
CA LEU A 445 15.76 2.46 -19.73
C LEU A 445 16.71 2.63 -20.94
N GLU A 446 17.41 1.58 -21.33
CA GLU A 446 18.58 1.63 -22.23
C GLU A 446 19.88 2.18 -21.62
N SER A 447 19.91 2.48 -20.31
CA SER A 447 21.15 2.78 -19.59
C SER A 447 22.11 1.57 -19.52
N SER A 448 23.35 1.80 -19.10
CA SER A 448 24.32 0.70 -18.89
C SER A 448 23.83 -0.30 -17.84
N LYS A 449 23.20 0.17 -16.76
CA LYS A 449 22.62 -0.67 -15.71
C LYS A 449 21.43 -1.47 -16.22
N HIS A 450 20.56 -0.85 -17.03
CA HIS A 450 19.45 -1.56 -17.68
C HIS A 450 19.95 -2.66 -18.63
N ASN A 451 20.99 -2.39 -19.42
CA ASN A 451 21.58 -3.40 -20.29
C ASN A 451 22.26 -4.53 -19.51
N ALA A 452 22.92 -4.21 -18.38
CA ALA A 452 23.47 -5.23 -17.47
C ALA A 452 22.37 -6.10 -16.87
N ASP A 453 21.20 -5.53 -16.59
CA ASP A 453 20.02 -6.25 -16.12
C ASP A 453 19.48 -7.23 -17.18
N ILE A 454 19.39 -6.79 -18.44
CA ILE A 454 19.04 -7.67 -19.58
C ILE A 454 20.06 -8.81 -19.71
N GLU A 455 21.35 -8.54 -19.56
CA GLU A 455 22.39 -9.58 -19.63
C GLU A 455 22.26 -10.60 -18.48
N ARG A 456 22.03 -10.12 -17.26
CA ARG A 456 21.77 -10.98 -16.10
C ARG A 456 20.55 -11.86 -16.32
N TYR A 457 19.46 -11.29 -16.84
CA TYR A 457 18.27 -12.04 -17.24
C TYR A 457 18.62 -13.14 -18.26
N CYS A 458 19.35 -12.80 -19.32
CA CYS A 458 19.72 -13.77 -20.35
C CYS A 458 20.59 -14.91 -19.79
N LEU A 459 21.56 -14.59 -18.91
CA LEU A 459 22.42 -15.56 -18.24
C LEU A 459 21.60 -16.52 -17.37
N GLN A 460 20.68 -16.00 -16.57
CA GLN A 460 19.81 -16.82 -15.73
C GLN A 460 18.88 -17.70 -16.57
N TYR A 461 18.31 -17.15 -17.64
CA TYR A 461 17.46 -17.88 -18.56
C TYR A 461 18.19 -19.06 -19.20
N ALA A 462 19.43 -18.84 -19.65
CA ALA A 462 20.30 -19.88 -20.21
C ALA A 462 20.68 -20.93 -19.17
N SER A 463 21.09 -20.49 -17.97
CA SER A 463 21.49 -21.36 -16.85
C SER A 463 20.35 -22.30 -16.42
N LYS A 464 19.11 -21.78 -16.33
CA LYS A 464 17.91 -22.59 -16.00
C LYS A 464 17.69 -23.72 -17.01
N ARG A 465 18.21 -23.61 -18.24
CA ARG A 465 18.07 -24.60 -19.33
C ARG A 465 19.37 -25.32 -19.69
N GLN A 466 20.43 -25.10 -18.91
CA GLN A 466 21.74 -25.73 -19.09
C GLN A 466 21.62 -27.24 -19.25
N LYS A 467 20.86 -27.92 -18.38
CA LYS A 467 20.74 -29.39 -18.37
C LYS A 467 20.17 -29.96 -19.67
N ARG A 468 19.21 -29.27 -20.29
CA ARG A 468 18.55 -29.71 -21.54
C ARG A 468 19.55 -29.76 -22.71
N PHE A 469 20.39 -28.73 -22.83
CA PHE A 469 21.33 -28.59 -23.94
C PHE A 469 22.78 -28.94 -23.57
N ARG A 470 23.04 -29.33 -22.32
CA ARG A 470 24.38 -29.56 -21.74
C ARG A 470 25.32 -28.37 -22.00
N LEU A 471 24.84 -27.16 -21.73
CA LEU A 471 25.61 -25.94 -21.95
C LEU A 471 26.83 -25.90 -21.02
N ASN A 472 27.96 -25.46 -21.56
CA ASN A 472 29.09 -25.00 -20.75
C ASN A 472 28.96 -23.50 -20.47
N LYS A 473 29.70 -23.00 -19.47
CA LYS A 473 29.64 -21.60 -19.05
C LYS A 473 29.96 -20.63 -20.19
N ASP A 474 30.92 -20.97 -21.05
CA ASP A 474 31.30 -20.12 -22.18
C ASP A 474 30.15 -19.92 -23.17
N LEU A 475 29.37 -20.97 -23.44
CA LEU A 475 28.22 -20.89 -24.34
C LEU A 475 27.05 -20.14 -23.70
N GLU A 476 26.84 -20.27 -22.38
CA GLU A 476 25.84 -19.47 -21.65
C GLU A 476 26.16 -17.98 -21.74
N VAL A 477 27.41 -17.61 -21.46
CA VAL A 477 27.90 -16.21 -21.56
C VAL A 477 27.82 -15.72 -23.00
N HIS A 478 28.16 -16.55 -23.98
CA HIS A 478 28.06 -16.19 -25.39
C HIS A 478 26.61 -15.91 -25.82
N ILE A 479 25.66 -16.78 -25.43
CA ILE A 479 24.23 -16.59 -25.69
C ILE A 479 23.75 -15.29 -25.05
N ALA A 480 24.05 -15.07 -23.77
CA ALA A 480 23.63 -13.87 -23.07
C ALA A 480 24.19 -12.60 -23.71
N SER A 481 25.49 -12.55 -23.98
CA SER A 481 26.13 -11.41 -24.63
C SER A 481 25.54 -11.12 -26.02
N LEU A 482 25.31 -12.17 -26.82
CA LEU A 482 24.75 -12.02 -28.17
C LEU A 482 23.32 -11.49 -28.13
N VAL A 483 22.48 -12.03 -27.25
CA VAL A 483 21.09 -11.60 -27.09
C VAL A 483 21.00 -10.18 -26.54
N THR A 484 21.79 -9.84 -25.52
CA THR A 484 21.82 -8.47 -24.96
C THR A 484 22.23 -7.44 -26.02
N LYS A 485 23.25 -7.76 -26.84
CA LYS A 485 23.68 -6.88 -27.94
C LYS A 485 22.58 -6.69 -28.98
N GLY A 486 21.84 -7.75 -29.32
CA GLY A 486 20.70 -7.67 -30.23
C GLY A 486 19.51 -6.92 -29.63
N ALA A 487 19.33 -6.97 -28.31
CA ALA A 487 18.20 -6.35 -27.63
C ALA A 487 18.20 -4.82 -27.71
N GLN A 488 19.37 -4.19 -27.69
CA GLN A 488 19.49 -2.71 -27.73
C GLN A 488 18.57 -2.01 -26.72
N GLY A 489 18.49 -2.53 -25.49
CA GLY A 489 17.60 -2.02 -24.44
C GLY A 489 16.16 -2.55 -24.49
N MET A 490 15.78 -3.43 -25.43
CA MET A 490 14.45 -4.03 -25.50
C MET A 490 14.39 -5.39 -24.80
N PHE A 491 13.91 -5.40 -23.55
CA PHE A 491 13.73 -6.62 -22.76
C PHE A 491 12.82 -7.65 -23.45
N LEU A 492 11.78 -7.19 -24.15
CA LEU A 492 10.87 -8.05 -24.91
C LEU A 492 11.62 -8.85 -25.99
N TYR A 493 12.55 -8.22 -26.71
CA TYR A 493 13.38 -8.90 -27.70
C TYR A 493 14.20 -10.01 -27.04
N ALA A 494 14.85 -9.72 -25.91
CA ALA A 494 15.66 -10.70 -25.21
C ALA A 494 14.85 -11.95 -24.85
N ARG A 495 13.65 -11.76 -24.27
CA ARG A 495 12.72 -12.84 -23.93
C ARG A 495 12.33 -13.67 -25.16
N VAL A 496 11.91 -13.01 -26.24
CA VAL A 496 11.41 -13.68 -27.47
C VAL A 496 12.53 -14.46 -28.16
N VAL A 497 13.73 -13.87 -28.27
CA VAL A 497 14.87 -14.54 -28.90
C VAL A 497 15.36 -15.72 -28.05
N LEU A 498 15.42 -15.58 -26.72
CA LEU A 498 15.76 -16.71 -25.85
C LEU A 498 14.74 -17.84 -25.96
N ASP A 499 13.43 -17.52 -25.99
CA ASP A 499 12.39 -18.52 -26.23
C ASP A 499 12.62 -19.25 -27.56
N TYR A 500 12.91 -18.53 -28.65
CA TYR A 500 13.24 -19.12 -29.96
C TYR A 500 14.48 -20.03 -29.91
N LEU A 501 15.57 -19.56 -29.30
CA LEU A 501 16.83 -20.31 -29.19
C LEU A 501 16.66 -21.58 -28.36
N PHE A 502 15.95 -21.50 -27.24
CA PHE A 502 15.80 -22.65 -26.33
C PHE A 502 14.65 -23.59 -26.70
N ARG A 503 13.89 -23.27 -27.75
CA ARG A 503 12.93 -24.19 -28.39
C ARG A 503 13.59 -25.19 -29.35
N GLN A 504 14.83 -24.95 -29.78
CA GLN A 504 15.53 -25.87 -30.69
C GLN A 504 15.57 -27.29 -30.11
N VAL A 505 15.55 -28.32 -30.97
CA VAL A 505 15.44 -29.72 -30.50
C VAL A 505 16.80 -30.34 -30.22
N SER A 506 17.88 -29.75 -30.74
CA SER A 506 19.26 -30.21 -30.47
C SER A 506 20.24 -29.07 -30.18
N LEU A 507 21.35 -29.39 -29.50
CA LEU A 507 22.47 -28.45 -29.30
C LEU A 507 23.07 -27.98 -30.64
N LYS A 508 23.05 -28.83 -31.67
CA LYS A 508 23.52 -28.48 -33.02
C LYS A 508 22.65 -27.37 -33.62
N GLU A 509 21.34 -27.50 -33.52
CA GLU A 509 20.38 -26.49 -34.00
C GLU A 509 20.47 -25.20 -33.19
N LEU A 510 20.61 -25.28 -31.86
CA LEU A 510 20.86 -24.12 -31.02
C LEU A 510 22.12 -23.37 -31.51
N LYS A 511 23.24 -24.06 -31.70
CA LYS A 511 24.48 -23.46 -32.24
C LYS A 511 24.29 -22.89 -33.64
N ASN A 512 23.53 -23.56 -34.50
CA ASN A 512 23.19 -23.05 -35.83
C ASN A 512 22.36 -21.76 -35.76
N ALA A 513 21.43 -21.67 -34.81
CA ALA A 513 20.58 -20.50 -34.59
C ALA A 513 21.33 -19.28 -34.04
N LEU A 514 22.50 -19.50 -33.43
CA LEU A 514 23.41 -18.44 -32.97
C LEU A 514 24.33 -17.88 -34.07
N ARG A 515 24.38 -18.52 -35.26
CA ARG A 515 25.23 -18.02 -36.35
C ARG A 515 24.73 -16.67 -36.86
N PRO A 516 25.59 -15.71 -37.23
CA PRO A 516 25.18 -14.35 -37.57
C PRO A 516 24.15 -14.24 -38.71
N ASP A 517 24.21 -15.14 -39.70
CA ASP A 517 23.28 -15.22 -40.83
C ASP A 517 21.89 -15.74 -40.42
N ILE A 518 21.85 -16.52 -39.32
CA ILE A 518 20.63 -17.06 -38.77
C ILE A 518 20.19 -16.29 -37.54
N PHE A 519 21.00 -15.58 -36.77
CA PHE A 519 20.50 -14.97 -35.54
C PHE A 519 19.43 -13.89 -35.84
N PRO A 520 18.28 -13.85 -35.14
CA PRO A 520 17.22 -12.89 -35.47
C PRO A 520 17.67 -11.47 -35.09
N SER A 521 18.00 -10.63 -36.05
CA SER A 521 18.53 -9.28 -35.79
C SER A 521 17.48 -8.26 -35.33
N LYS A 522 16.19 -8.55 -35.54
CA LYS A 522 15.05 -7.69 -35.16
C LYS A 522 13.92 -8.51 -34.53
N LEU A 523 13.05 -7.84 -33.79
CA LEU A 523 11.91 -8.46 -33.10
C LEU A 523 10.94 -9.11 -34.10
N GLU A 524 10.68 -8.46 -35.25
CA GLU A 524 9.83 -8.98 -36.32
C GLU A 524 10.37 -10.31 -36.84
N THR A 525 11.68 -10.42 -37.07
CA THR A 525 12.33 -11.64 -37.53
C THR A 525 12.25 -12.74 -36.48
N ALA A 526 12.35 -12.40 -35.19
CA ALA A 526 12.18 -13.36 -34.10
C ALA A 526 10.75 -13.92 -34.06
N TYR A 527 9.73 -13.04 -34.13
CA TYR A 527 8.33 -13.48 -34.16
C TYR A 527 7.99 -14.26 -35.43
N GLN A 528 8.47 -13.83 -36.60
CA GLN A 528 8.25 -14.55 -37.86
C GLN A 528 8.70 -16.00 -37.74
N ARG A 529 9.85 -16.27 -37.11
CA ARG A 529 10.34 -17.63 -36.93
C ARG A 529 9.56 -18.44 -35.93
N ILE A 530 9.10 -17.80 -34.85
CA ILE A 530 8.21 -18.46 -33.88
C ILE A 530 6.88 -18.79 -34.57
N ALA A 531 6.33 -17.87 -35.37
CA ALA A 531 5.12 -18.07 -36.13
C ALA A 531 5.28 -19.21 -37.16
N THR A 532 6.35 -19.22 -37.96
CA THR A 532 6.67 -20.33 -38.87
C THR A 532 6.76 -21.66 -38.10
N SER A 533 7.47 -21.69 -36.97
CA SER A 533 7.58 -22.91 -36.16
C SER A 533 6.22 -23.39 -35.62
N VAL A 534 5.33 -22.48 -35.23
CA VAL A 534 4.02 -22.79 -34.66
C VAL A 534 2.99 -23.15 -35.75
N LEU A 535 3.05 -22.49 -36.90
CA LEU A 535 2.05 -22.60 -37.95
C LEU A 535 2.42 -23.58 -39.07
N GLU A 536 3.66 -24.06 -39.10
CA GLU A 536 4.18 -24.92 -40.17
C GLU A 536 5.06 -26.08 -39.65
N GLY A 537 5.50 -26.05 -38.39
CA GLY A 537 6.53 -26.97 -37.87
C GLY A 537 6.05 -28.11 -36.96
N GLY A 538 4.76 -28.17 -36.62
CA GLY A 538 4.19 -29.14 -35.67
C GLY A 538 3.36 -30.26 -36.32
N TYR A 539 2.66 -31.05 -35.51
CA TYR A 539 1.62 -31.95 -36.02
C TYR A 539 0.48 -31.13 -36.64
N GLU A 540 -0.16 -31.67 -37.68
CA GLU A 540 -1.23 -30.98 -38.40
C GLU A 540 -2.37 -30.55 -37.46
N SER A 541 -2.76 -31.42 -36.53
CA SER A 541 -3.80 -31.13 -35.53
C SER A 541 -3.44 -29.96 -34.61
N GLU A 542 -2.20 -29.90 -34.11
CA GLU A 542 -1.71 -28.81 -33.27
C GLU A 542 -1.64 -27.50 -34.05
N THR A 543 -1.18 -27.58 -35.29
CA THR A 543 -1.06 -26.43 -36.20
C THR A 543 -2.43 -25.82 -36.51
N VAL A 544 -3.43 -26.65 -36.80
CA VAL A 544 -4.82 -26.21 -37.03
C VAL A 544 -5.39 -25.57 -35.77
N ALA A 545 -5.15 -26.19 -34.61
CA ALA A 545 -5.60 -25.64 -33.33
C ALA A 545 -4.93 -24.29 -33.02
N ALA A 546 -3.61 -24.20 -33.15
CA ALA A 546 -2.85 -22.97 -32.93
C ALA A 546 -3.33 -21.84 -33.85
N ARG A 547 -3.56 -22.13 -35.13
CA ARG A 547 -4.12 -21.16 -36.09
C ARG A 547 -5.48 -20.64 -35.65
N LYS A 548 -6.39 -21.53 -35.25
CA LYS A 548 -7.74 -21.15 -34.80
C LYS A 548 -7.70 -20.35 -33.49
N VAL A 549 -6.85 -20.74 -32.52
CA VAL A 549 -6.62 -19.95 -31.29
C VAL A 549 -6.12 -18.54 -31.64
N LEU A 550 -5.07 -18.43 -32.47
CA LEU A 550 -4.52 -17.13 -32.86
C LEU A 550 -5.55 -16.27 -33.62
N SER A 551 -6.31 -16.85 -34.55
CA SER A 551 -7.38 -16.14 -35.25
C SER A 551 -8.43 -15.57 -34.30
N LEU A 552 -8.85 -16.33 -33.27
CA LEU A 552 -9.80 -15.86 -32.27
C LEU A 552 -9.21 -14.71 -31.43
N VAL A 553 -7.99 -14.86 -30.93
CA VAL A 553 -7.37 -13.84 -30.06
C VAL A 553 -7.07 -12.55 -30.83
N VAL A 554 -6.61 -12.65 -32.09
CA VAL A 554 -6.31 -11.48 -32.93
C VAL A 554 -7.58 -10.72 -33.34
N ALA A 555 -8.68 -11.43 -33.62
CA ALA A 555 -9.92 -10.83 -34.08
C ALA A 555 -10.83 -10.33 -32.95
N ALA A 556 -10.58 -10.76 -31.70
CA ALA A 556 -11.41 -10.39 -30.57
C ALA A 556 -11.25 -8.91 -30.20
N LYS A 557 -12.37 -8.27 -29.86
CA LYS A 557 -12.38 -6.87 -29.36
C LYS A 557 -11.88 -6.73 -27.92
N ARG A 558 -11.80 -7.84 -27.18
CA ARG A 558 -11.31 -7.92 -25.80
C ARG A 558 -10.50 -9.19 -25.64
N ASP A 559 -9.69 -9.25 -24.60
CA ASP A 559 -9.01 -10.48 -24.25
C ASP A 559 -10.03 -11.59 -23.95
N LEU A 560 -9.76 -12.80 -24.47
CA LEU A 560 -10.65 -13.95 -24.36
C LEU A 560 -10.18 -14.87 -23.25
N ARG A 561 -11.13 -15.40 -22.49
CA ARG A 561 -10.86 -16.43 -21.49
C ARG A 561 -10.58 -17.76 -22.19
N TRP A 562 -9.72 -18.59 -21.61
CA TRP A 562 -9.32 -19.86 -22.20
C TRP A 562 -10.52 -20.80 -22.42
N ARG A 563 -11.49 -20.79 -21.50
CA ARG A 563 -12.73 -21.58 -21.68
C ARG A 563 -13.60 -21.06 -22.82
N GLU A 564 -13.61 -19.74 -23.08
CA GLU A 564 -14.32 -19.16 -24.23
C GLU A 564 -13.69 -19.65 -25.52
N ILE A 565 -12.35 -19.64 -25.60
CA ILE A 565 -11.60 -20.19 -26.73
C ILE A 565 -11.90 -21.68 -26.89
N GLN A 566 -11.82 -22.48 -25.83
CA GLN A 566 -12.13 -23.91 -25.88
C GLN A 566 -13.57 -24.19 -26.35
N ALA A 567 -14.55 -23.38 -25.94
CA ALA A 567 -15.93 -23.53 -26.40
C ALA A 567 -16.07 -23.34 -27.92
N PHE A 568 -15.29 -22.43 -28.54
CA PHE A 568 -15.26 -22.30 -30.00
C PHE A 568 -14.72 -23.53 -30.74
N PHE A 569 -14.00 -24.43 -30.06
CA PHE A 569 -13.61 -25.73 -30.64
C PHE A 569 -14.72 -26.76 -30.55
N CYS A 570 -15.56 -26.71 -29.51
CA CYS A 570 -16.70 -27.61 -29.33
C CYS A 570 -17.89 -27.29 -30.24
N ILE A 571 -17.98 -26.08 -30.80
CA ILE A 571 -19.14 -25.62 -31.58
C ILE A 571 -18.85 -25.78 -33.09
N ASP A 572 -19.71 -26.53 -33.79
CA ASP A 572 -19.79 -26.52 -35.25
C ASP A 572 -20.94 -25.62 -35.70
N THR A 573 -20.62 -24.47 -36.29
CA THR A 573 -21.63 -23.50 -36.74
C THR A 573 -22.32 -23.89 -38.05
N LYS A 574 -21.75 -24.82 -38.82
CA LYS A 574 -22.36 -25.29 -40.08
C LYS A 574 -23.43 -26.34 -39.79
N GLU A 575 -23.11 -27.28 -38.91
CA GLU A 575 -24.02 -28.36 -38.52
C GLU A 575 -24.94 -27.96 -37.35
N GLY A 576 -24.64 -26.85 -36.66
CA GLY A 576 -25.41 -26.38 -35.51
C GLY A 576 -25.29 -27.29 -34.29
N THR A 577 -24.18 -28.03 -34.16
CA THR A 577 -23.96 -29.02 -33.10
C THR A 577 -22.91 -28.54 -32.10
N ILE A 578 -22.93 -29.17 -30.91
CA ILE A 578 -21.94 -28.99 -29.86
C ILE A 578 -21.38 -30.36 -29.52
N ASP A 579 -20.08 -30.52 -29.64
CA ASP A 579 -19.36 -31.74 -29.28
C ASP A 579 -18.28 -31.43 -28.22
N PRO A 580 -18.51 -31.80 -26.95
CA PRO A 580 -17.55 -31.59 -25.87
C PRO A 580 -16.21 -32.29 -26.08
N ASP A 581 -16.15 -33.36 -26.89
CA ASP A 581 -14.92 -34.13 -27.11
C ASP A 581 -13.90 -33.36 -27.96
N ASN A 582 -14.34 -32.31 -28.68
CA ASN A 582 -13.46 -31.38 -29.38
C ASN A 582 -12.78 -30.35 -28.45
N ARG A 583 -13.01 -30.41 -27.14
CA ARG A 583 -12.35 -29.53 -26.19
C ARG A 583 -10.83 -29.77 -26.19
N LEU A 584 -10.05 -28.71 -26.41
CA LEU A 584 -8.58 -28.80 -26.43
C LEU A 584 -8.02 -29.28 -25.09
N LEU A 585 -7.19 -30.33 -25.14
CA LEU A 585 -6.41 -30.81 -24.00
C LEU A 585 -5.11 -30.00 -23.80
N ALA A 586 -4.46 -29.61 -24.90
CA ALA A 586 -3.26 -28.78 -24.88
C ALA A 586 -3.59 -27.34 -24.50
N GLY A 587 -2.69 -26.69 -23.74
CA GLY A 587 -2.87 -25.30 -23.32
C GLY A 587 -2.52 -24.28 -24.42
N ALA A 588 -2.99 -23.02 -24.29
CA ALA A 588 -2.67 -21.98 -25.28
C ALA A 588 -1.17 -21.73 -25.45
N LYS A 589 -0.38 -21.78 -24.36
CA LYS A 589 1.09 -21.62 -24.41
C LYS A 589 1.79 -22.80 -25.08
N GLU A 590 1.21 -23.99 -24.99
CA GLU A 590 1.72 -25.19 -25.66
C GLU A 590 1.51 -25.07 -27.17
N LEU A 591 0.29 -24.72 -27.58
CA LEU A 591 -0.10 -24.58 -28.98
C LEU A 591 0.55 -23.37 -29.67
N CYS A 592 0.45 -22.19 -29.07
CA CYS A 592 0.80 -20.93 -29.73
C CYS A 592 2.17 -20.37 -29.27
N GLY A 593 2.78 -21.00 -28.28
CA GLY A 593 4.10 -20.61 -27.80
C GLY A 593 4.18 -19.16 -27.31
N SER A 594 5.24 -18.47 -27.70
CA SER A 594 5.54 -17.10 -27.26
C SER A 594 4.74 -16.04 -28.00
N LEU A 595 3.84 -16.41 -28.92
CA LEU A 595 2.94 -15.49 -29.60
C LEU A 595 1.79 -15.03 -28.70
N VAL A 596 1.43 -15.85 -27.70
CA VAL A 596 0.37 -15.56 -26.73
C VAL A 596 0.95 -15.50 -25.33
N ASP A 597 0.33 -14.72 -24.45
CA ASP A 597 0.52 -14.76 -23.00
C ASP A 597 -0.76 -15.28 -22.31
N LEU A 598 -0.58 -15.91 -21.15
CA LEU A 598 -1.64 -16.38 -20.28
C LEU A 598 -1.67 -15.53 -19.00
N HIS A 599 -2.87 -15.15 -18.58
CA HIS A 599 -3.11 -14.34 -17.38
C HIS A 599 -4.11 -15.05 -16.47
N HIS A 600 -3.70 -15.42 -15.26
CA HIS A 600 -4.63 -16.01 -14.30
C HIS A 600 -5.48 -14.92 -13.65
N VAL A 601 -6.80 -15.01 -13.81
CA VAL A 601 -7.79 -14.14 -13.21
C VAL A 601 -8.39 -14.88 -12.02
N ASN A 602 -8.03 -14.44 -10.81
CA ASN A 602 -8.64 -14.92 -9.58
C ASN A 602 -9.90 -14.10 -9.30
N GLY A 603 -11.05 -14.58 -9.75
CA GLY A 603 -12.33 -14.06 -9.24
C GLY A 603 -12.47 -14.45 -7.77
N ARG A 604 -12.82 -13.50 -6.89
CA ARG A 604 -13.00 -13.75 -5.43
C ARG A 604 -14.02 -14.86 -5.09
N MET A 605 -14.73 -15.44 -6.07
CA MET A 605 -15.69 -16.53 -5.92
C MET A 605 -15.70 -17.55 -7.09
N SER A 606 -14.72 -17.56 -8.00
CA SER A 606 -14.69 -18.47 -9.16
C SER A 606 -13.39 -19.26 -9.24
N GLU A 607 -13.43 -20.45 -9.84
CA GLU A 607 -12.23 -21.24 -10.16
C GLU A 607 -11.19 -20.38 -10.91
N PRO A 608 -9.88 -20.59 -10.65
CA PRO A 608 -8.82 -19.84 -11.31
C PRO A 608 -8.92 -20.01 -12.83
N GLU A 609 -9.08 -18.90 -13.53
CA GLU A 609 -9.31 -18.90 -14.97
C GLU A 609 -8.16 -18.19 -15.70
N SER A 610 -7.73 -18.71 -16.85
CA SER A 610 -6.71 -18.03 -17.67
C SER A 610 -7.37 -17.19 -18.77
N VAL A 611 -6.91 -15.97 -18.96
CA VAL A 611 -7.17 -15.11 -20.13
C VAL A 611 -5.99 -15.19 -21.08
N VAL A 612 -6.27 -15.28 -22.37
CA VAL A 612 -5.27 -15.41 -23.45
C VAL A 612 -5.19 -14.10 -24.23
N ARG A 613 -3.96 -13.62 -24.43
CA ARG A 613 -3.68 -12.36 -25.12
C ARG A 613 -2.52 -12.52 -26.09
N ILE A 614 -2.53 -11.80 -27.22
CA ILE A 614 -1.31 -11.68 -28.03
C ILE A 614 -0.24 -10.94 -27.23
N VAL A 615 0.98 -11.45 -27.27
CA VAL A 615 2.09 -10.97 -26.44
C VAL A 615 2.46 -9.50 -26.73
N HIS A 616 2.34 -9.06 -27.99
CA HIS A 616 2.76 -7.75 -28.47
C HIS A 616 2.19 -7.46 -29.87
N TYR A 617 1.99 -6.19 -30.23
CA TYR A 617 1.47 -5.81 -31.56
C TYR A 617 2.35 -6.31 -32.72
N THR A 618 3.67 -6.41 -32.52
CA THR A 618 4.60 -6.98 -33.53
C THR A 618 4.35 -8.47 -33.79
N ALA A 619 3.80 -9.21 -32.82
CA ALA A 619 3.41 -10.60 -33.02
C ALA A 619 2.02 -10.73 -33.67
N GLN A 620 1.18 -9.69 -33.57
CA GLN A 620 -0.14 -9.63 -34.19
C GLN A 620 -0.06 -9.33 -35.69
N ARG A 621 0.89 -8.45 -36.07
CA ARG A 621 1.24 -8.17 -37.46
C ARG A 621 1.94 -9.35 -38.10
#